data_AF-A0A521EWT4-F1
#
_entry.id   AF-A0A521EWT4-F1
#
_cell.length_a   1.000
_cell.length_b   1.000
_cell.length_c   1.000
_cell.angle_alpha   90.00
_cell.angle_beta   90.00
_cell.angle_gamma   90.00
#
_symmetry.space_group_name_H-M   'P 1'
#
loop_
_entity.id
_entity.type
_entity.pdbx_description
1 polymer ?
#
loop_
_entity_poly.entity_id
_entity_poly.type
_entity_poly.pdbx_seq_one_letter_code
_entity_poly.pdbx_strand_id
1 'polypeptide(L)'
;MKQFEIIYDFGISDVIQKSWFMIIPLFIYWIAVNKIRNNENEEGNLIQSLFRQNESADNTNAQIIKYVAVIFFAFLLFIQTIKIYRTYSMLNSGLKSIEGYVKNFHGMPYSGHDTERFNVKNVEFEFSDFDLSDFGYNNAKSKGGVLDENVYVRIKYYQSKDRNVILKLEKRI
;
A
#
# COMPACT_ATOMS: atom_id res chain seq x y z
N MET A 1 -24.59 -18.00 -21.74
CA MET A 1 -23.81 -16.79 -21.40
C MET A 1 -22.42 -17.25 -20.95
N LYS A 2 -21.34 -16.56 -21.32
CA LYS A 2 -20.00 -16.89 -20.78
C LYS A 2 -20.03 -16.64 -19.27
N GLN A 3 -19.67 -17.66 -18.48
CA GLN A 3 -19.58 -17.53 -17.03
C GLN A 3 -18.21 -17.00 -16.65
N PHE A 4 -18.18 -16.02 -15.75
CA PHE A 4 -16.95 -15.40 -15.27
C PHE A 4 -16.94 -15.50 -13.74
N GLU A 5 -15.77 -15.84 -13.20
CA GLU A 5 -15.44 -15.78 -11.78
C GLU A 5 -14.75 -14.45 -11.48
N ILE A 6 -15.20 -13.74 -10.46
CA ILE A 6 -14.56 -12.50 -10.00
C ILE A 6 -13.33 -12.88 -9.19
N ILE A 7 -12.16 -12.55 -9.72
CA ILE A 7 -10.87 -12.78 -9.06
C ILE A 7 -10.51 -11.61 -8.17
N TYR A 8 -10.80 -10.40 -8.65
CA TYR A 8 -10.48 -9.17 -7.97
C TYR A 8 -11.52 -8.12 -8.31
N ASP A 9 -12.01 -7.43 -7.29
CA ASP A 9 -12.91 -6.29 -7.41
C ASP A 9 -12.44 -5.27 -6.38
N PHE A 10 -11.91 -4.14 -6.87
CA PHE A 10 -11.34 -3.11 -6.01
C PHE A 10 -12.38 -2.65 -4.97
N GLY A 11 -11.99 -2.70 -3.71
CA GLY A 11 -12.87 -2.33 -2.60
C GLY A 11 -12.15 -1.71 -1.41
N ILE A 12 -12.91 -1.52 -0.33
CA ILE A 12 -12.40 -0.96 0.93
C ILE A 12 -11.29 -1.84 1.51
N SER A 13 -11.36 -3.16 1.30
CA SER A 13 -10.32 -4.10 1.74
C SER A 13 -8.94 -3.76 1.18
N ASP A 14 -8.85 -3.37 -0.10
CA ASP A 14 -7.59 -2.98 -0.75
C ASP A 14 -7.02 -1.70 -0.15
N VAL A 15 -7.90 -0.75 0.17
CA VAL A 15 -7.51 0.50 0.82
C VAL A 15 -6.89 0.19 2.19
N ILE A 16 -7.52 -0.67 2.99
CA ILE A 16 -7.02 -1.08 4.30
C ILE A 16 -5.69 -1.82 4.15
N GLN A 17 -5.64 -2.85 3.29
CA GLN A 17 -4.46 -3.69 3.10
C GLN A 17 -3.26 -2.88 2.61
N LYS A 18 -3.46 -1.94 1.67
CA LYS A 18 -2.38 -1.10 1.13
C LYS A 18 -2.08 0.13 2.00
N SER A 19 -2.78 0.34 3.11
CA SER A 19 -2.56 1.49 4.01
C SER A 19 -2.18 1.11 5.45
N TRP A 20 -1.86 -0.16 5.71
CA TRP A 20 -1.49 -0.63 7.05
C TRP A 20 -0.31 0.15 7.67
N PHE A 21 0.65 0.59 6.85
CA PHE A 21 1.84 1.32 7.30
C PHE A 21 1.53 2.69 7.94
N MET A 22 0.30 3.22 7.77
CA MET A 22 -0.11 4.48 8.39
C MET A 22 -0.12 4.43 9.92
N ILE A 23 -0.12 3.23 10.52
CA ILE A 23 -0.09 3.07 11.99
C ILE A 23 1.33 3.24 12.57
N ILE A 24 2.38 3.16 11.74
CA ILE A 24 3.78 3.19 12.20
C ILE A 24 4.10 4.50 12.94
N PRO A 25 3.75 5.69 12.43
CA PRO A 25 4.02 6.94 13.16
C PRO A 25 3.24 7.03 14.47
N LEU A 26 2.03 6.47 14.54
CA LEU A 26 1.25 6.43 15.78
C LEU A 26 1.91 5.54 16.84
N PHE A 27 2.53 4.43 16.42
CA PHE A 27 3.30 3.58 17.31
C PHE A 27 4.57 4.29 17.82
N ILE A 28 5.28 5.01 16.95
CA ILE A 28 6.44 5.84 17.34
C ILE A 28 6.01 6.93 18.33
N TYR A 29 4.89 7.61 18.06
CA TYR A 29 4.30 8.59 18.95
C TYR A 29 4.01 7.98 20.34
N TRP A 30 3.40 6.79 20.38
CA TRP A 30 3.08 6.10 21.62
C TRP A 30 4.33 5.75 22.44
N ILE A 31 5.40 5.28 21.79
CA ILE A 31 6.70 5.05 22.45
C ILE A 31 7.25 6.35 23.05
N ALA A 32 7.23 7.45 22.29
CA ALA A 32 7.75 8.74 22.74
C ALA A 32 6.97 9.28 23.96
N VAL A 33 5.64 9.18 23.95
CA VAL A 33 4.78 9.59 25.07
C VAL A 33 5.05 8.74 26.31
N ASN A 34 5.17 7.43 26.17
CA ASN A 34 5.45 6.54 27.30
C ASN A 34 6.82 6.82 27.93
N LYS A 35 7.84 7.15 27.12
CA LYS A 35 9.17 7.53 27.62
C LYS A 35 9.09 8.79 28.51
N ILE A 36 8.40 9.83 28.04
CA ILE A 36 8.23 11.08 28.80
C ILE A 36 7.50 10.83 30.12
N ARG A 37 6.39 10.07 30.09
CA ARG A 37 5.59 9.76 31.28
C ARG A 37 6.37 8.97 32.33
N ASN A 38 7.24 8.04 31.92
CA ASN A 38 8.03 7.25 32.87
C ASN A 38 9.08 8.10 33.58
N ASN A 39 9.74 9.02 32.87
CA ASN A 39 10.77 9.89 33.44
C ASN A 39 10.18 10.88 34.47
N GLU A 40 8.94 11.33 34.29
CA GLU A 40 8.23 12.17 35.28
C GLU A 40 7.96 11.44 36.62
N ASN A 41 7.92 10.10 36.62
CA ASN A 41 7.62 9.32 37.82
C ASN A 41 8.87 8.95 38.66
N GLU A 42 10.09 9.21 38.18
CA GLU A 42 11.36 8.80 38.82
C GLU A 42 12.06 9.90 39.65
N GLU A 43 11.45 11.10 39.82
CA GLU A 43 12.07 12.29 40.45
C GLU A 43 12.53 12.16 41.93
N GLY A 44 12.48 10.98 42.56
CA GLY A 44 12.72 10.78 44.00
C GLY A 44 14.15 10.37 44.45
N ASN A 45 15.09 10.03 43.55
CA ASN A 45 16.38 9.44 43.94
C ASN A 45 17.61 10.34 43.73
N LEU A 46 18.43 10.49 44.77
CA LEU A 46 19.54 11.44 44.85
C LEU A 46 20.69 11.17 43.85
N ILE A 47 20.92 9.90 43.50
CA ILE A 47 21.89 9.49 42.45
C ILE A 47 21.44 9.92 41.05
N GLN A 48 20.14 10.13 40.83
CA GLN A 48 19.55 10.52 39.54
C GLN A 48 19.85 11.98 39.19
N SER A 49 20.04 12.84 40.19
CA SER A 49 20.41 14.25 39.99
C SER A 49 21.73 14.45 39.23
N LEU A 50 22.62 13.45 39.26
CA LEU A 50 23.88 13.44 38.50
C LEU A 50 23.71 12.99 37.04
N PHE A 51 22.69 12.16 36.75
CA PHE A 51 22.34 11.73 35.39
C PHE A 51 21.40 12.72 34.64
N ARG A 52 20.95 13.76 35.35
CA ARG A 52 19.94 14.75 34.92
C ARG A 52 20.29 15.53 33.64
N GLN A 53 21.57 15.70 33.31
CA GLN A 53 22.00 16.36 32.07
C GLN A 53 21.70 15.50 30.82
N ASN A 54 21.87 14.17 30.92
CA ASN A 54 21.49 13.23 29.86
C ASN A 54 19.96 13.06 29.79
N GLU A 55 19.30 13.08 30.94
CA GLU A 55 17.85 12.88 31.07
C GLU A 55 17.04 14.05 30.49
N SER A 56 17.51 15.30 30.67
CA SER A 56 16.91 16.49 30.07
C SER A 56 17.00 16.45 28.54
N ALA A 57 18.14 16.06 27.98
CA ALA A 57 18.31 15.92 26.53
C ALA A 57 17.42 14.80 25.98
N ASP A 58 17.29 13.69 26.71
CA ASP A 58 16.43 12.56 26.35
C ASP A 58 14.94 12.90 26.32
N ASN A 59 14.47 13.72 27.27
CA ASN A 59 13.11 14.23 27.28
C ASN A 59 12.85 15.21 26.13
N THR A 60 13.79 16.11 25.83
CA THR A 60 13.69 17.00 24.66
C THR A 60 13.63 16.21 23.35
N ASN A 61 14.47 15.17 23.21
CA ASN A 61 14.46 14.29 22.04
C ASN A 61 13.11 13.57 21.88
N ALA A 62 12.54 13.04 22.98
CA ALA A 62 11.23 12.39 22.96
C ALA A 62 10.10 13.37 22.57
N GLN A 63 10.16 14.62 23.03
CA GLN A 63 9.20 15.67 22.64
C GLN A 63 9.28 15.96 21.14
N ILE A 64 10.49 16.09 20.58
CA ILE A 64 10.69 16.31 19.13
C ILE A 64 10.13 15.12 18.34
N ILE A 65 10.50 13.88 18.70
CA ILE A 65 10.04 12.65 18.03
C ILE A 65 8.51 12.58 18.00
N LYS A 66 7.85 12.91 19.12
CA LYS A 66 6.39 12.96 19.23
C LYS A 66 5.76 13.90 18.18
N TYR A 67 6.26 15.13 18.05
CA TYR A 67 5.72 16.09 17.07
C TYR A 67 6.03 15.68 15.63
N VAL A 68 7.26 15.20 15.37
CA VAL A 68 7.65 14.69 14.05
C VAL A 68 6.75 13.53 13.62
N ALA A 69 6.44 12.61 14.53
CA ALA A 69 5.55 11.49 14.26
C ALA A 69 4.13 11.94 13.88
N VAL A 70 3.57 12.95 14.56
CA VAL A 70 2.24 13.51 14.24
C VAL A 70 2.25 14.20 12.88
N ILE A 71 3.27 15.02 12.59
CA ILE A 71 3.40 15.71 11.30
C ILE A 71 3.55 14.67 10.17
N PHE A 72 4.37 13.66 10.37
CA PHE A 72 4.57 12.60 9.38
C PHE A 72 3.28 11.78 9.17
N PHE A 73 2.54 11.47 10.23
CA PHE A 73 1.22 10.84 10.11
C PHE A 73 0.24 11.68 9.28
N ALA A 74 0.12 12.97 9.57
CA ALA A 74 -0.74 13.88 8.82
C ALA A 74 -0.34 13.97 7.33
N PHE A 75 0.97 14.00 7.06
CA PHE A 75 1.50 13.97 5.70
C PHE A 75 1.12 12.68 4.97
N LEU A 76 1.28 11.51 5.60
CA LEU A 76 0.87 10.23 5.01
C LEU A 76 -0.64 10.17 4.76
N LEU A 77 -1.46 10.64 5.70
CA LEU A 77 -2.92 10.72 5.52
C LEU A 77 -3.30 11.59 4.32
N PHE A 78 -2.64 12.73 4.16
CA PHE A 78 -2.88 13.62 3.04
C PHE A 78 -2.59 12.94 1.69
N ILE A 79 -1.42 12.29 1.57
CA ILE A 79 -1.04 11.55 0.35
C ILE A 79 -2.01 10.40 0.06
N GLN A 80 -2.39 9.61 1.07
CA GLN A 80 -3.30 8.48 0.89
C GLN A 80 -4.70 8.94 0.50
N THR A 81 -5.21 10.02 1.09
CA THR A 81 -6.51 10.61 0.73
C THR A 81 -6.56 11.01 -0.75
N ILE A 82 -5.50 11.64 -1.27
CA ILE A 82 -5.42 12.00 -2.69
C ILE A 82 -5.50 10.75 -3.59
N LYS A 83 -4.75 9.70 -3.24
CA LYS A 83 -4.75 8.44 -4.02
C LYS A 83 -6.11 7.75 -4.00
N ILE A 84 -6.75 7.68 -2.83
CA ILE A 84 -8.08 7.10 -2.65
C ILE A 84 -9.08 7.86 -3.51
N TYR A 85 -9.11 9.19 -3.40
CA TYR A 85 -10.00 10.04 -4.18
C TYR A 85 -9.81 9.84 -5.69
N ARG A 86 -8.56 9.82 -6.17
CA ARG A 86 -8.25 9.58 -7.59
C ARG A 86 -8.76 8.22 -8.06
N THR A 87 -8.59 7.18 -7.26
CA THR A 87 -9.01 5.82 -7.62
C THR A 87 -10.55 5.72 -7.69
N TYR A 88 -11.26 6.26 -6.69
CA TYR A 88 -12.72 6.29 -6.70
C TYR A 88 -13.30 7.13 -7.84
N SER A 89 -12.65 8.26 -8.18
CA SER A 89 -13.04 9.06 -9.34
C SER A 89 -12.94 8.24 -10.64
N MET A 90 -11.84 7.50 -10.83
CA MET A 90 -11.67 6.62 -11.98
C MET A 90 -12.68 5.47 -12.01
N LEU A 91 -13.03 4.89 -10.86
CA LEU A 91 -14.04 3.83 -10.75
C LEU A 91 -15.41 4.27 -11.28
N ASN A 92 -15.77 5.55 -11.08
CA ASN A 92 -17.08 6.09 -11.44
C ASN A 92 -17.18 6.54 -12.91
N SER A 93 -16.09 6.98 -13.54
CA SER A 93 -16.16 7.62 -14.87
C SER A 93 -15.00 7.33 -15.83
N GLY A 94 -13.94 6.66 -15.38
CA GLY A 94 -12.67 6.55 -16.11
C GLY A 94 -12.26 5.15 -16.55
N LEU A 95 -13.07 4.12 -16.27
CA LEU A 95 -12.67 2.74 -16.56
C LEU A 95 -12.83 2.36 -18.03
N LYS A 96 -11.75 1.84 -18.59
CA LYS A 96 -11.73 1.07 -19.84
C LYS A 96 -12.04 -0.39 -19.50
N SER A 97 -12.71 -1.09 -20.41
CA SER A 97 -13.00 -2.52 -20.28
C SER A 97 -12.45 -3.28 -21.47
N ILE A 98 -11.77 -4.39 -21.22
CA ILE A 98 -11.21 -5.26 -22.25
C ILE A 98 -11.44 -6.72 -21.92
N GLU A 99 -11.67 -7.52 -22.95
CA GLU A 99 -11.86 -8.96 -22.83
C GLU A 99 -11.00 -9.68 -23.86
N GLY A 100 -10.32 -10.75 -23.47
CA GLY A 100 -9.54 -11.57 -24.37
C GLY A 100 -8.69 -12.61 -23.65
N TYR A 101 -7.92 -13.35 -24.44
CA TYR A 101 -6.89 -14.22 -23.90
C TYR A 101 -5.67 -13.40 -23.48
N VAL A 102 -5.13 -13.75 -22.32
CA VAL A 102 -3.78 -13.36 -21.90
C VAL A 102 -2.78 -13.92 -22.91
N LYS A 103 -1.87 -13.06 -23.34
CA LYS A 103 -0.76 -13.35 -24.27
C LYS A 103 0.55 -12.78 -23.72
N ASN A 104 1.68 -13.36 -24.11
CA ASN A 104 3.03 -12.90 -23.74
C ASN A 104 3.19 -12.79 -22.23
N PHE A 105 2.68 -13.78 -21.49
CA PHE A 105 2.71 -13.77 -20.04
C PHE A 105 4.16 -13.95 -19.56
N HIS A 106 4.63 -12.97 -18.81
CA HIS A 106 5.88 -13.04 -18.06
C HIS A 106 5.55 -12.91 -16.58
N GLY A 107 5.62 -14.03 -15.87
CA GLY A 107 5.38 -14.07 -14.43
C GLY A 107 6.57 -13.52 -13.65
N MET A 108 6.28 -12.79 -12.57
CA MET A 108 7.32 -12.32 -11.66
C MET A 108 7.99 -13.50 -10.94
N PRO A 109 9.33 -13.62 -10.92
CA PRO A 109 10.04 -14.66 -10.17
C PRO A 109 9.79 -14.53 -8.67
N TYR A 110 9.99 -15.62 -7.90
CA TYR A 110 9.77 -15.61 -6.45
C TYR A 110 10.69 -14.65 -5.69
N SER A 111 11.86 -14.36 -6.25
CA SER A 111 12.87 -13.44 -5.72
C SER A 111 13.46 -12.57 -6.82
N GLY A 112 13.85 -11.34 -6.49
CA GLY A 112 14.45 -10.39 -7.42
C GLY A 112 13.57 -9.16 -7.67
N HIS A 113 14.12 -8.20 -8.44
CA HIS A 113 13.41 -6.99 -8.86
C HIS A 113 12.95 -7.18 -10.31
N ASP A 114 11.73 -7.66 -10.49
CA ASP A 114 11.09 -7.81 -11.78
C ASP A 114 9.58 -7.58 -11.62
N THR A 115 8.86 -7.49 -12.72
CA THR A 115 7.42 -7.21 -12.78
C THR A 115 6.69 -8.33 -13.50
N GLU A 116 5.46 -8.60 -13.08
CA GLU A 116 4.54 -9.45 -13.83
C GLU A 116 3.91 -8.63 -14.96
N ARG A 117 4.01 -9.12 -16.19
CA ARG A 117 3.53 -8.42 -17.38
C ARG A 117 2.87 -9.35 -18.38
N PHE A 118 1.85 -8.85 -19.06
CA PHE A 118 1.10 -9.60 -20.07
C PHE A 118 0.29 -8.67 -20.98
N ASN A 119 -0.22 -9.21 -22.08
CA ASN A 119 -1.08 -8.50 -23.03
C ASN A 119 -2.49 -9.11 -23.10
N VAL A 120 -3.49 -8.25 -23.28
CA VAL A 120 -4.85 -8.63 -23.70
C VAL A 120 -5.25 -7.75 -24.87
N LYS A 121 -5.52 -8.34 -26.05
CA LYS A 121 -5.90 -7.60 -27.27
C LYS A 121 -5.04 -6.33 -27.52
N ASN A 122 -3.72 -6.49 -27.45
CA ASN A 122 -2.70 -5.45 -27.65
C ASN A 122 -2.59 -4.39 -26.54
N VAL A 123 -3.30 -4.54 -25.43
CA VAL A 123 -3.09 -3.71 -24.23
C VAL A 123 -2.17 -4.45 -23.28
N GLU A 124 -1.04 -3.84 -22.94
CA GLU A 124 -0.09 -4.35 -21.96
C GLU A 124 -0.50 -3.99 -20.53
N PHE A 125 -0.33 -4.93 -19.62
CA PHE A 125 -0.50 -4.76 -18.19
C PHE A 125 0.79 -5.15 -17.51
N GLU A 126 1.20 -4.37 -16.52
CA GLU A 126 2.41 -4.58 -15.76
C GLU A 126 2.17 -4.21 -14.29
N PHE A 127 2.56 -5.09 -13.37
CA PHE A 127 2.49 -4.83 -11.94
C PHE A 127 3.52 -5.65 -11.14
N SER A 128 3.68 -5.29 -9.87
CA SER A 128 4.47 -6.04 -8.89
C SER A 128 3.74 -6.07 -7.55
N ASP A 129 3.88 -7.17 -6.80
CA ASP A 129 3.32 -7.30 -5.45
C ASP A 129 3.76 -6.18 -4.51
N PHE A 130 4.95 -5.63 -4.74
CA PHE A 130 5.53 -4.57 -3.93
C PHE A 130 5.09 -3.16 -4.35
N ASP A 131 4.38 -3.02 -5.47
CA ASP A 131 3.93 -1.72 -5.92
C ASP A 131 2.67 -1.26 -5.16
N LEU A 132 2.87 -0.26 -4.30
CA LEU A 132 1.84 0.42 -3.50
C LEU A 132 1.55 1.85 -4.02
N SER A 133 2.00 2.18 -5.23
CA SER A 133 1.80 3.51 -5.82
C SER A 133 0.33 3.78 -6.13
N ASP A 134 -0.39 2.80 -6.66
CA ASP A 134 -1.81 2.85 -7.02
C ASP A 134 -2.61 1.72 -6.33
N PHE A 135 -3.92 1.96 -6.13
CA PHE A 135 -4.84 0.96 -5.60
C PHE A 135 -5.40 0.12 -6.75
N GLY A 136 -4.67 -0.93 -7.14
CA GLY A 136 -5.11 -1.88 -8.17
C GLY A 136 -4.57 -3.29 -7.91
N TYR A 137 -5.07 -4.25 -8.70
CA TYR A 137 -4.59 -5.62 -8.67
C TYR A 137 -3.09 -5.66 -8.91
N ASN A 138 -2.38 -6.32 -8.02
CA ASN A 138 -0.94 -6.47 -8.12
C ASN A 138 -0.42 -7.82 -7.61
N ASN A 139 -1.32 -8.81 -7.43
CA ASN A 139 -0.95 -10.12 -6.90
C ASN A 139 -0.32 -10.98 -8.00
N ALA A 140 1.00 -11.14 -7.97
CA ALA A 140 1.74 -11.90 -8.97
C ALA A 140 1.59 -13.41 -8.77
N LYS A 141 1.76 -14.16 -9.85
CA LYS A 141 1.61 -15.63 -9.87
C LYS A 141 2.49 -16.32 -8.84
N SER A 142 3.72 -15.84 -8.62
CA SER A 142 4.66 -16.41 -7.64
C SER A 142 4.23 -16.22 -6.17
N LYS A 143 3.24 -15.35 -5.90
CA LYS A 143 2.63 -15.11 -4.59
C LYS A 143 1.16 -15.55 -4.52
N GLY A 144 0.70 -16.34 -5.49
CA GLY A 144 -0.65 -16.89 -5.53
C GLY A 144 -1.62 -16.12 -6.42
N GLY A 145 -1.12 -15.24 -7.30
CA GLY A 145 -1.88 -14.68 -8.42
C GLY A 145 -2.42 -15.77 -9.35
N VAL A 146 -3.56 -15.51 -9.99
CA VAL A 146 -4.30 -16.49 -10.79
C VAL A 146 -4.18 -16.28 -12.31
N LEU A 147 -3.45 -15.24 -12.71
CA LEU A 147 -3.18 -14.94 -14.11
C LEU A 147 -2.12 -15.91 -14.65
N ASP A 148 -2.35 -16.36 -15.89
CA ASP A 148 -1.45 -17.25 -16.59
C ASP A 148 -1.63 -17.10 -18.11
N GLU A 149 -0.68 -17.62 -18.87
CA GLU A 149 -0.73 -17.67 -20.33
C GLU A 149 -2.01 -18.38 -20.81
N ASN A 150 -2.62 -17.87 -21.88
CA ASN A 150 -3.85 -18.40 -22.48
C ASN A 150 -5.11 -18.43 -21.59
N VAL A 151 -5.12 -17.75 -20.44
CA VAL A 151 -6.35 -17.57 -19.66
C VAL A 151 -7.24 -16.51 -20.31
N TYR A 152 -8.54 -16.76 -20.43
CA TYR A 152 -9.49 -15.75 -20.93
C TYR A 152 -9.99 -14.88 -19.78
N VAL A 153 -9.82 -13.58 -19.89
CA VAL A 153 -10.14 -12.61 -18.84
C VAL A 153 -11.03 -11.47 -19.33
N ARG A 154 -11.78 -10.88 -18.40
CA ARG A 154 -12.36 -9.53 -18.51
C ARG A 154 -11.66 -8.64 -17.50
N ILE A 155 -11.16 -7.50 -17.97
CA ILE A 155 -10.41 -6.55 -17.15
C ILE A 155 -11.09 -5.18 -17.26
N LYS A 156 -11.38 -4.56 -16.11
CA LYS A 156 -11.64 -3.11 -16.03
C LYS A 156 -10.43 -2.41 -15.45
N TYR A 157 -9.95 -1.40 -16.13
CA TYR A 157 -8.70 -0.72 -15.81
C TYR A 157 -8.74 0.77 -16.16
N TYR A 158 -7.82 1.55 -15.61
CA TYR A 158 -7.53 2.91 -16.08
C TYR A 158 -6.03 3.04 -16.36
N GLN A 159 -5.66 4.05 -17.14
CA GLN A 159 -4.27 4.34 -17.44
C GLN A 159 -3.73 5.33 -16.39
N SER A 160 -2.67 4.94 -15.68
CA SER A 160 -1.97 5.77 -14.68
C SER A 160 -0.52 5.93 -15.12
N LYS A 161 -0.13 7.14 -15.55
CA LYS A 161 1.21 7.42 -16.07
C LYS A 161 1.58 6.42 -17.17
N ASP A 162 2.50 5.51 -16.87
CA ASP A 162 3.12 4.58 -17.82
C ASP A 162 2.53 3.16 -17.75
N ARG A 163 1.50 2.93 -16.92
CA ARG A 163 0.92 1.60 -16.71
C ARG A 163 -0.61 1.57 -16.71
N ASN A 164 -1.15 0.40 -16.98
CA ASN A 164 -2.58 0.11 -16.90
C ASN A 164 -2.92 -0.51 -15.54
N VAL A 165 -3.65 0.23 -14.71
CA VAL A 165 -4.03 -0.18 -13.35
C VAL A 165 -5.36 -0.91 -13.38
N ILE A 166 -5.35 -2.16 -12.94
CA ILE A 166 -6.51 -3.05 -12.94
C ILE A 166 -7.35 -2.80 -11.69
N LEU A 167 -8.63 -2.44 -11.86
CA LEU A 167 -9.59 -2.28 -10.76
C LEU A 167 -10.60 -3.42 -10.66
N LYS A 168 -10.78 -4.20 -11.73
CA LYS A 168 -11.59 -5.42 -11.70
C LYS A 168 -11.00 -6.45 -12.64
N LEU A 169 -10.84 -7.67 -12.16
CA LEU A 169 -10.35 -8.80 -12.93
C LEU A 169 -11.33 -9.97 -12.76
N GLU A 170 -11.81 -10.48 -13.90
CA GLU A 170 -12.67 -11.64 -13.96
C GLU A 170 -12.05 -12.68 -14.89
N LYS A 171 -12.09 -13.95 -14.49
CA LYS A 171 -11.57 -15.08 -15.26
C LYS A 171 -12.74 -15.89 -15.81
N ARG A 172 -12.66 -16.33 -17.06
CA ARG A 172 -13.68 -17.21 -17.64
C ARG A 172 -13.52 -18.63 -17.08
N ILE A 173 -14.64 -19.20 -16.66
CA ILE A 173 -14.76 -20.60 -16.22
C ILE A 173 -14.81 -21.52 -17.45
#